data_AF-A0A1S2P712-F1
#
_entry.id   AF-A0A1S2P712-F1
#
_cell.length_a   1.000
_cell.length_b   1.000
_cell.length_c   1.000
_cell.angle_alpha   90.00
_cell.angle_beta   90.00
_cell.angle_gamma   90.00
#
_symmetry.space_group_name_H-M   'P 1'
#
loop_
_entity.id
_entity.type
_entity.pdbx_description
1 polymer ?
#
loop_
_entity_poly.entity_id
_entity_poly.type
_entity_poly.pdbx_seq_one_letter_code
_entity_poly.pdbx_strand_id
1 'polypeptide(L)'
;MWRIDRAADHGAFQVAARGRIDLARIERHWEDILRIIGSIHTGALRAYDVIRMLSPDGRPTPLGDAIARYGRISKTLHILRLADEPGYRRQIKSQANLQEGRHSLARKIFHGRHGQLYQRYQDGMEDQIGARGYVLNALVLFNTRYMDAAVNQLRADGFDVHDEDVARLSPFVRRHINMLGRYSFQLPDLPGGLRPLRDKNAPEDE
;
A
#
# COMPACT_ATOMS: atom_id res chain seq x y z
N MET A 1 -7.36 -14.35 -15.99
CA MET A 1 -7.58 -15.56 -15.16
C MET A 1 -7.14 -16.81 -15.93
N TRP A 2 -6.92 -17.92 -15.23
CA TRP A 2 -6.47 -19.17 -15.84
C TRP A 2 -7.41 -20.33 -15.52
N ARG A 3 -7.57 -21.24 -16.48
CA ARG A 3 -8.43 -22.43 -16.36
C ARG A 3 -7.62 -23.69 -16.33
N ILE A 4 -8.13 -24.69 -15.62
CA ILE A 4 -7.59 -26.05 -15.62
C ILE A 4 -8.21 -26.84 -16.78
N ASP A 5 -9.54 -26.84 -16.85
CA ASP A 5 -10.28 -27.46 -17.95
C ASP A 5 -10.65 -26.43 -19.03
N ARG A 6 -10.48 -26.80 -20.30
CA ARG A 6 -10.83 -25.97 -21.46
C ARG A 6 -12.24 -26.28 -21.97
N ALA A 7 -12.75 -27.48 -21.70
CA ALA A 7 -14.08 -27.91 -22.12
C ALA A 7 -15.18 -27.39 -21.18
N ALA A 8 -14.83 -27.05 -19.95
CA ALA A 8 -15.74 -26.43 -19.00
C ALA A 8 -16.26 -25.06 -19.50
N ASP A 9 -17.58 -24.87 -19.40
CA ASP A 9 -18.21 -23.57 -19.63
C ASP A 9 -18.10 -22.72 -18.35
N HIS A 10 -17.50 -21.54 -18.49
CA HIS A 10 -17.35 -20.57 -17.40
C HIS A 10 -18.25 -19.34 -17.57
N GLY A 11 -19.22 -19.38 -18.49
CA GLY A 11 -20.20 -18.33 -18.70
C GLY A 11 -19.56 -16.96 -18.96
N ALA A 12 -19.97 -15.95 -18.18
CA ALA A 12 -19.47 -14.57 -18.32
C ALA A 12 -17.94 -14.44 -18.16
N PHE A 13 -17.28 -15.37 -17.45
CA PHE A 13 -15.82 -15.36 -17.28
C PHE A 13 -15.05 -15.94 -18.48
N GLN A 14 -15.77 -16.42 -19.51
CA GLN A 14 -15.15 -17.01 -20.70
C GLN A 14 -14.22 -16.02 -21.43
N VAL A 15 -14.52 -14.72 -21.40
CA VAL A 15 -13.71 -13.68 -22.04
C VAL A 15 -12.47 -13.32 -21.21
N ALA A 16 -12.57 -13.40 -19.87
CA ALA A 16 -11.54 -12.98 -18.93
C ALA A 16 -10.53 -14.10 -18.57
N ALA A 17 -10.94 -15.36 -18.69
CA ALA A 17 -10.12 -16.53 -18.37
C ALA A 17 -9.40 -17.10 -19.60
N ARG A 18 -8.49 -16.32 -20.20
CA ARG A 18 -7.78 -16.70 -21.43
C ARG A 18 -6.57 -17.63 -21.22
N GLY A 19 -6.09 -17.74 -19.99
CA GLY A 19 -4.91 -18.55 -19.67
C GLY A 19 -5.25 -20.01 -19.37
N ARG A 20 -4.30 -20.92 -19.58
CA ARG A 20 -4.40 -22.33 -19.17
C ARG A 20 -3.36 -22.64 -18.09
N ILE A 21 -3.77 -23.41 -17.08
CA ILE A 21 -2.88 -24.05 -16.11
C ILE A 21 -2.74 -25.52 -16.53
N ASP A 22 -1.51 -25.98 -16.58
CA ASP A 22 -1.16 -27.36 -16.87
C ASP A 22 -0.70 -28.00 -15.55
N LEU A 23 -1.58 -28.79 -14.93
CA LEU A 23 -1.34 -29.40 -13.62
C LEU A 23 -0.18 -30.41 -13.68
N ALA A 24 -0.03 -31.15 -14.79
CA ALA A 24 1.03 -32.13 -14.94
C ALA A 24 2.44 -31.50 -14.92
N ARG A 25 2.57 -30.20 -15.27
CA ARG A 25 3.85 -29.48 -15.10
C ARG A 25 4.13 -29.09 -13.66
N ILE A 26 3.08 -28.81 -12.89
CA ILE A 26 3.21 -28.50 -11.46
C ILE A 26 3.54 -29.79 -10.70
N GLU A 27 2.80 -30.86 -10.96
CA GLU A 27 2.98 -32.18 -10.34
C GLU A 27 4.39 -32.73 -10.54
N ARG A 28 4.94 -32.61 -11.77
CA ARG A 28 6.31 -33.04 -12.08
C ARG A 28 7.40 -32.39 -11.23
N HIS A 29 7.14 -31.21 -10.69
CA HIS A 29 8.09 -30.46 -9.87
C HIS A 29 7.58 -30.26 -8.44
N TRP A 30 6.53 -30.96 -8.03
CA TRP A 30 5.84 -30.70 -6.76
C TRP A 30 6.75 -30.86 -5.55
N GLU A 31 7.53 -31.95 -5.51
CA GLU A 31 8.50 -32.20 -4.45
C GLU A 31 9.56 -31.10 -4.36
N ASP A 32 10.07 -30.62 -5.51
CA ASP A 32 11.05 -29.53 -5.55
C ASP A 32 10.46 -28.21 -5.07
N ILE A 33 9.19 -27.94 -5.40
CA ILE A 33 8.46 -26.75 -4.94
C ILE A 33 8.34 -26.79 -3.41
N LEU A 34 7.91 -27.93 -2.85
CA LEU A 34 7.80 -28.11 -1.39
C LEU A 34 9.17 -28.00 -0.72
N ARG A 35 10.23 -28.56 -1.30
CA ARG A 35 11.59 -28.46 -0.78
C ARG A 35 12.06 -27.02 -0.70
N ILE A 36 11.84 -26.22 -1.76
CA ILE A 36 12.19 -24.79 -1.76
C ILE A 36 11.41 -24.04 -0.68
N ILE A 37 10.09 -24.25 -0.59
CA ILE A 37 9.24 -23.60 0.41
C ILE A 37 9.73 -23.96 1.82
N GLY A 38 10.01 -25.24 2.06
CA GLY A 38 10.57 -25.72 3.32
C GLY A 38 11.92 -25.08 3.64
N SER A 39 12.85 -25.02 2.68
CA SER A 39 14.16 -24.39 2.86
C SER A 39 14.07 -22.88 3.15
N ILE A 40 13.09 -22.17 2.56
CA ILE A 40 12.82 -20.77 2.89
C ILE A 40 12.26 -20.66 4.31
N HIS A 41 11.30 -21.51 4.65
CA HIS A 41 10.63 -21.48 5.96
C HIS A 41 11.60 -21.80 7.11
N THR A 42 12.55 -22.72 6.90
CA THR A 42 13.59 -23.06 7.88
C THR A 42 14.79 -22.12 7.88
N GLY A 43 14.81 -21.12 6.98
CA GLY A 43 15.90 -20.16 6.87
C GLY A 43 17.19 -20.71 6.23
N ALA A 44 17.17 -21.93 5.69
CA ALA A 44 18.29 -22.52 4.98
C ALA A 44 18.60 -21.77 3.66
N LEU A 45 17.58 -21.16 3.05
CA LEU A 45 17.71 -20.30 1.88
C LEU A 45 16.96 -18.99 2.07
N ARG A 46 17.54 -17.87 1.64
CA ARG A 46 16.81 -16.59 1.57
C ARG A 46 15.95 -16.56 0.32
N ALA A 47 14.75 -15.99 0.43
CA ALA A 47 13.82 -15.87 -0.69
C ALA A 47 14.43 -15.13 -1.92
N TYR A 48 15.30 -14.15 -1.67
CA TYR A 48 16.00 -13.43 -2.74
C TYR A 48 16.92 -14.33 -3.57
N ASP A 49 17.67 -15.23 -2.92
CA ASP A 49 18.58 -16.15 -3.60
C ASP A 49 17.80 -17.16 -4.44
N VAL A 50 16.66 -17.62 -3.92
CA VAL A 50 15.73 -18.51 -4.64
C VAL A 50 15.20 -17.84 -5.91
N ILE A 51 14.82 -16.56 -5.87
CA ILE A 51 14.34 -15.85 -7.07
C ILE A 51 15.41 -15.81 -8.15
N ARG A 52 16.68 -15.54 -7.79
CA ARG A 52 17.80 -15.52 -8.75
C ARG A 52 18.06 -16.91 -9.33
N MET A 53 17.94 -17.96 -8.52
CA MET A 53 18.10 -19.35 -8.96
C MET A 53 16.96 -19.81 -9.90
N LEU A 54 15.73 -19.38 -9.63
CA LEU A 54 14.55 -19.78 -10.40
C LEU A 54 14.40 -19.02 -11.72
N SER A 55 15.01 -17.84 -11.84
CA SER A 55 14.92 -17.02 -13.04
C SER A 55 16.26 -16.33 -13.39
N PRO A 56 17.33 -17.09 -13.65
CA PRO A 56 18.62 -16.54 -14.06
C PRO A 56 18.45 -15.71 -15.34
N ASP A 57 19.01 -14.50 -15.33
CA ASP A 57 18.94 -13.52 -16.43
C ASP A 57 17.51 -13.25 -16.95
N GLY A 58 16.51 -13.37 -16.07
CA GLY A 58 15.09 -13.14 -16.40
C GLY A 58 14.42 -14.28 -17.16
N ARG A 59 15.09 -15.42 -17.35
CA ARG A 59 14.50 -16.62 -17.98
C ARG A 59 14.10 -17.63 -16.90
N PRO A 60 12.81 -17.97 -16.77
CA PRO A 60 12.37 -18.94 -15.78
C PRO A 60 12.93 -20.33 -16.09
N THR A 61 13.51 -20.98 -15.09
CA THR A 61 13.84 -22.41 -15.14
C THR A 61 12.57 -23.26 -15.19
N PRO A 62 12.62 -24.56 -15.50
CA PRO A 62 11.44 -25.43 -15.44
C PRO A 62 10.72 -25.40 -14.09
N LEU A 63 11.50 -25.38 -13.00
CA LEU A 63 10.99 -25.22 -11.64
C LEU A 63 10.41 -23.82 -11.41
N GLY A 64 11.05 -22.77 -11.93
CA GLY A 64 10.52 -21.41 -11.90
C GLY A 64 9.19 -21.25 -12.65
N ASP A 65 9.05 -21.88 -13.83
CA ASP A 65 7.79 -21.91 -14.59
C ASP A 65 6.71 -22.70 -13.85
N ALA A 66 7.07 -23.82 -13.20
CA ALA A 66 6.14 -24.59 -12.38
C ALA A 66 5.61 -23.79 -11.18
N ILE A 67 6.50 -23.08 -10.45
CA ILE A 67 6.11 -22.18 -9.35
C ILE A 67 5.25 -21.02 -9.87
N ALA A 68 5.61 -20.42 -10.99
CA ALA A 68 4.82 -19.35 -11.59
C ALA A 68 3.41 -19.83 -12.00
N ARG A 69 3.29 -21.07 -12.51
CA ARG A 69 2.00 -21.71 -12.82
C ARG A 69 1.18 -21.99 -11.56
N TYR A 70 1.81 -22.51 -10.51
CA TYR A 70 1.15 -22.68 -9.22
C TYR A 70 0.62 -21.34 -8.69
N GLY A 71 1.43 -20.27 -8.75
CA GLY A 71 1.00 -18.92 -8.37
C GLY A 71 -0.18 -18.37 -9.19
N ARG A 72 -0.36 -18.79 -10.45
CA ARG A 72 -1.52 -18.42 -11.27
C ARG A 72 -2.84 -19.01 -10.74
N ILE A 73 -2.80 -20.15 -10.03
CA ILE A 73 -3.97 -20.71 -9.34
C ILE A 73 -4.41 -19.75 -8.24
N SER A 74 -3.51 -19.44 -7.29
CA SER A 74 -3.80 -18.47 -6.22
C SER A 74 -4.22 -17.11 -6.76
N LYS A 75 -3.59 -16.62 -7.83
CA LYS A 75 -3.99 -15.36 -8.48
C LYS A 75 -5.40 -15.44 -9.07
N THR A 76 -5.78 -16.57 -9.67
CA THR A 76 -7.15 -16.77 -10.18
C THR A 76 -8.15 -16.76 -9.05
N LEU A 77 -7.90 -17.54 -7.99
CA LEU A 77 -8.76 -17.58 -6.81
C LEU A 77 -8.91 -16.19 -6.16
N HIS A 78 -7.80 -15.45 -6.03
CA HIS A 78 -7.82 -14.08 -5.53
C HIS A 78 -8.75 -13.16 -6.35
N ILE A 79 -8.67 -13.21 -7.69
CA ILE A 79 -9.52 -12.40 -8.56
C ILE A 79 -10.99 -12.80 -8.44
N LEU A 80 -11.29 -14.10 -8.37
CA LEU A 80 -12.65 -14.59 -8.20
C LEU A 80 -13.25 -14.14 -6.87
N ARG A 81 -12.51 -14.29 -5.76
CA ARG A 81 -12.92 -13.80 -4.44
C ARG A 81 -13.11 -12.29 -4.42
N LEU A 82 -12.26 -11.54 -5.11
CA LEU A 82 -12.40 -10.08 -5.23
C LEU A 82 -13.70 -9.69 -5.97
N ALA A 83 -14.11 -10.48 -6.96
CA ALA A 83 -15.33 -10.26 -7.74
C ALA A 83 -16.59 -10.67 -6.96
N ASP A 84 -16.54 -11.74 -6.19
CA ASP A 84 -17.71 -12.31 -5.52
C ASP A 84 -17.92 -11.80 -4.09
N GLU A 85 -16.86 -11.74 -3.28
CA GLU A 85 -16.94 -11.42 -1.84
C GLU A 85 -16.82 -9.91 -1.58
N PRO A 86 -17.88 -9.22 -1.13
CA PRO A 86 -17.82 -7.78 -0.87
C PRO A 86 -16.89 -7.42 0.30
N GLY A 87 -16.84 -8.28 1.33
CA GLY A 87 -15.95 -8.10 2.49
C GLY A 87 -14.48 -8.13 2.10
N TYR A 88 -14.08 -9.14 1.30
CA TYR A 88 -12.72 -9.27 0.79
C TYR A 88 -12.32 -8.07 -0.07
N ARG A 89 -13.22 -7.62 -0.95
CA ARG A 89 -13.02 -6.42 -1.78
C ARG A 89 -12.82 -5.16 -0.94
N ARG A 90 -13.63 -4.96 0.10
CA ARG A 90 -13.47 -3.80 1.02
C ARG A 90 -12.15 -3.84 1.76
N GLN A 91 -11.72 -5.01 2.24
CA GLN A 91 -10.43 -5.17 2.92
C GLN A 91 -9.26 -4.80 2.00
N ILE A 92 -9.24 -5.31 0.76
CA ILE A 92 -8.22 -4.97 -0.23
C ILE A 92 -8.24 -3.47 -0.54
N LYS A 93 -9.43 -2.90 -0.73
CA LYS A 93 -9.57 -1.46 -0.99
C LYS A 93 -9.07 -0.62 0.19
N SER A 94 -9.27 -1.05 1.43
CA SER A 94 -8.73 -0.38 2.61
C SER A 94 -7.20 -0.31 2.59
N GLN A 95 -6.54 -1.42 2.25
CA GLN A 95 -5.08 -1.47 2.12
C GLN A 95 -4.59 -0.63 0.94
N ALA A 96 -5.27 -0.70 -0.21
CA ALA A 96 -4.95 0.12 -1.37
C ALA A 96 -5.09 1.63 -1.06
N ASN A 97 -6.19 2.04 -0.42
CA ASN A 97 -6.43 3.41 0.00
C ASN A 97 -5.33 3.94 0.93
N LEU A 98 -4.81 3.09 1.84
CA LEU A 98 -3.70 3.47 2.71
C LEU A 98 -2.45 3.81 1.89
N GLN A 99 -2.08 2.92 0.97
CA GLN A 99 -0.89 3.10 0.12
C GLN A 99 -1.05 4.27 -0.86
N GLU A 100 -2.22 4.39 -1.50
CA GLU A 100 -2.54 5.49 -2.41
C GLU A 100 -2.58 6.83 -1.69
N GLY A 101 -3.17 6.89 -0.49
CA GLY A 101 -3.19 8.08 0.35
C GLY A 101 -1.78 8.53 0.75
N ARG A 102 -0.94 7.58 1.20
CA ARG A 102 0.47 7.83 1.50
C ARG A 102 1.21 8.36 0.28
N HIS A 103 1.07 7.72 -0.88
CA HIS A 103 1.72 8.16 -2.12
C HIS A 103 1.22 9.52 -2.61
N SER A 104 -0.09 9.78 -2.50
CA SER A 104 -0.69 11.06 -2.88
C SER A 104 -0.17 12.19 -2.00
N LEU A 105 -0.09 11.99 -0.68
CA LEU A 105 0.48 12.97 0.24
C LEU A 105 1.97 13.18 -0.06
N ALA A 106 2.71 12.09 -0.22
CA ALA A 106 4.13 12.13 -0.52
C ALA A 106 4.44 12.85 -1.84
N ARG A 107 3.57 12.77 -2.85
CA ARG A 107 3.68 13.52 -4.11
C ARG A 107 3.39 15.01 -3.91
N LYS A 108 2.43 15.35 -3.03
CA LYS A 108 2.10 16.75 -2.72
C LYS A 108 3.22 17.45 -1.95
N ILE A 109 3.89 16.76 -1.03
CA ILE A 109 5.09 17.26 -0.33
C ILE A 109 6.22 17.52 -1.34
N PHE A 110 6.44 16.61 -2.29
CA PHE A 110 7.42 16.74 -3.36
C PHE A 110 6.87 17.49 -4.58
N HIS A 111 6.37 18.70 -4.36
CA HIS A 111 5.72 19.52 -5.40
C HIS A 111 6.67 19.91 -6.56
N GLY A 112 7.98 19.94 -6.33
CA GLY A 112 8.97 20.16 -7.39
C GLY A 112 9.03 18.96 -8.35
N ARG A 113 8.86 19.20 -9.66
CA ARG A 113 8.94 18.20 -10.75
C ARG A 113 7.93 17.04 -10.67
N HIS A 114 6.66 17.31 -10.35
CA HIS A 114 5.59 16.29 -10.32
C HIS A 114 5.85 15.10 -9.37
N GLY A 115 6.73 15.26 -8.37
CA GLY A 115 7.11 14.17 -7.46
C GLY A 115 8.10 13.17 -8.05
N GLN A 116 8.81 13.53 -9.13
CA GLN A 116 9.89 12.73 -9.71
C GLN A 116 11.25 13.11 -9.10
N LEU A 117 11.99 12.11 -8.64
CA LEU A 117 13.40 12.27 -8.27
C LEU A 117 14.23 12.36 -9.55
N TYR A 118 15.07 13.39 -9.67
CA TYR A 118 16.06 13.46 -10.75
C TYR A 118 17.38 13.91 -10.16
N GLN A 119 18.18 12.93 -9.74
CA GLN A 119 19.57 13.11 -9.31
C GLN A 119 20.41 12.07 -10.06
N ARG A 120 21.57 12.46 -10.60
CA ARG A 120 22.46 11.57 -11.37
C ARG A 120 23.20 10.53 -10.51
N TYR A 121 23.18 10.67 -9.18
CA TYR A 121 23.94 9.84 -8.24
C TYR A 121 23.02 9.18 -7.21
N GLN A 122 23.36 7.94 -6.81
CA GLN A 122 22.57 7.08 -5.93
C GLN A 122 22.40 7.67 -4.51
N ASP A 123 23.48 8.17 -3.90
CA ASP A 123 23.47 8.76 -2.56
C ASP A 123 22.52 9.98 -2.48
N GLY A 124 22.53 10.84 -3.50
CA GLY A 124 21.65 12.00 -3.56
C GLY A 124 20.17 11.67 -3.79
N MET A 125 19.86 10.46 -4.29
CA MET A 125 18.49 9.94 -4.35
C MET A 125 18.06 9.36 -3.00
N GLU A 126 18.96 8.67 -2.30
CA GLU A 126 18.70 8.11 -0.97
C GLU A 126 18.40 9.20 0.06
N ASP A 127 19.16 10.30 0.07
CA ASP A 127 18.91 11.45 0.95
C ASP A 127 17.54 12.11 0.69
N GLN A 128 17.16 12.29 -0.57
CA GLN A 128 15.85 12.86 -0.93
C GLN A 128 14.69 11.93 -0.56
N ILE A 129 14.85 10.61 -0.72
CA ILE A 129 13.85 9.62 -0.29
C ILE A 129 13.75 9.58 1.23
N GLY A 130 14.88 9.64 1.93
CA GLY A 130 14.96 9.69 3.39
C GLY A 130 14.26 10.92 3.95
N ALA A 131 14.65 12.12 3.49
CA ALA A 131 14.04 13.38 3.89
C ALA A 131 12.53 13.42 3.59
N ARG A 132 12.11 12.92 2.42
CA ARG A 132 10.69 12.76 2.07
C ARG A 132 9.96 11.85 3.05
N GLY A 133 10.56 10.73 3.40
CA GLY A 133 10.04 9.79 4.38
C GLY A 133 9.83 10.45 5.73
N TYR A 134 10.79 11.24 6.20
CA TYR A 134 10.70 11.96 7.47
C TYR A 134 9.57 12.99 7.48
N VAL A 135 9.53 13.90 6.49
CA VAL A 135 8.48 14.92 6.42
C VAL A 135 7.09 14.29 6.30
N LEU A 136 6.95 13.24 5.47
CA LEU A 136 5.71 12.50 5.33
C LEU A 136 5.26 11.88 6.65
N ASN A 137 6.16 11.18 7.35
CA ASN A 137 5.84 10.54 8.62
C ASN A 137 5.53 11.59 9.72
N ALA A 138 6.25 12.71 9.74
CA ALA A 138 5.99 13.82 10.67
C ALA A 138 4.61 14.45 10.43
N LEU A 139 4.23 14.68 9.17
CA LEU A 139 2.90 15.18 8.83
C LEU A 139 1.79 14.19 9.16
N VAL A 140 2.03 12.89 8.93
CA VAL A 140 1.08 11.84 9.32
C VAL A 140 0.89 11.82 10.83
N LEU A 141 1.97 11.89 11.61
CA LEU A 141 1.92 11.97 13.06
C LEU A 141 1.15 13.23 13.54
N PHE A 142 1.46 14.38 12.94
CA PHE A 142 0.76 15.63 13.21
C PHE A 142 -0.74 15.47 12.96
N ASN A 143 -1.13 14.98 11.78
CA ASN A 143 -2.53 14.76 11.42
C ASN A 143 -3.21 13.80 12.39
N THR A 144 -2.60 12.66 12.73
CA THR A 144 -3.16 11.70 13.68
C THR A 144 -3.43 12.36 15.04
N ARG A 145 -2.46 13.11 15.57
CA ARG A 145 -2.60 13.76 16.88
C ARG A 145 -3.68 14.83 16.90
N TYR A 146 -3.78 15.64 15.85
CA TYR A 146 -4.82 16.68 15.74
C TYR A 146 -6.20 16.11 15.40
N MET A 147 -6.28 15.03 14.63
CA MET A 147 -7.55 14.32 14.40
C MET A 147 -8.10 13.73 15.69
N ASP A 148 -7.24 13.12 16.52
CA ASP A 148 -7.64 12.60 17.84
C ASP A 148 -8.17 13.73 18.74
N ALA A 149 -7.44 14.85 18.81
CA ALA A 149 -7.89 16.04 19.55
C ALA A 149 -9.23 16.58 19.02
N ALA A 150 -9.42 16.62 17.69
CA ALA A 150 -10.67 17.07 17.09
C ALA A 150 -11.84 16.12 17.37
N VAL A 151 -11.61 14.80 17.33
CA VAL A 151 -12.62 13.79 17.69
C VAL A 151 -13.02 13.91 19.16
N ASN A 152 -12.05 14.10 20.06
CA ASN A 152 -12.31 14.28 21.49
C ASN A 152 -13.09 15.57 21.76
N GLN A 153 -12.76 16.66 21.06
CA GLN A 153 -13.53 17.91 21.16
C GLN A 153 -14.97 17.73 20.67
N LEU A 154 -15.18 17.08 19.51
CA LEU A 154 -16.53 16.83 18.99
C LEU A 154 -17.39 16.02 19.97
N ARG A 155 -16.80 15.00 20.62
CA ARG A 155 -17.48 14.24 21.67
C ARG A 155 -17.81 15.11 22.88
N ALA A 156 -16.90 15.98 23.30
CA ALA A 156 -17.12 16.91 24.41
C ALA A 156 -18.20 17.95 24.10
N ASP A 157 -18.31 18.38 22.84
CA ASP A 157 -19.35 19.29 22.35
C ASP A 157 -20.73 18.62 22.21
N GLY A 158 -20.83 17.31 22.50
CA GLY A 158 -22.08 16.56 22.48
C GLY A 158 -22.47 15.99 21.12
N PHE A 159 -21.57 15.98 20.13
CA PHE A 159 -21.81 15.30 18.86
C PHE A 159 -21.74 13.78 19.04
N ASP A 160 -22.65 13.06 18.38
CA ASP A 160 -22.62 11.61 18.32
C ASP A 160 -21.52 11.15 17.35
N VAL A 161 -20.39 10.71 17.90
CA VAL A 161 -19.22 10.24 17.13
C VAL A 161 -19.05 8.74 17.34
N HIS A 162 -19.51 7.95 16.36
CA HIS A 162 -19.37 6.50 16.38
C HIS A 162 -17.93 6.04 16.14
N ASP A 163 -17.47 5.06 16.92
CA ASP A 163 -16.12 4.48 16.79
C ASP A 163 -15.88 3.84 15.42
N GLU A 164 -16.95 3.34 14.78
CA GLU A 164 -16.86 2.80 13.42
C GLU A 164 -16.44 3.84 12.37
N ASP A 165 -16.84 5.10 12.56
CA ASP A 165 -16.49 6.19 11.66
C ASP A 165 -15.08 6.70 11.94
N VAL A 166 -14.68 6.74 13.22
CA VAL A 166 -13.29 7.03 13.63
C VAL A 166 -12.33 6.02 13.00
N ALA A 167 -12.69 4.74 12.98
CA ALA A 167 -11.89 3.68 12.36
C ALA A 167 -11.70 3.85 10.84
N ARG A 168 -12.54 4.66 10.17
CA ARG A 168 -12.48 4.94 8.72
C ARG A 168 -11.67 6.20 8.40
N LEU A 169 -11.24 6.97 9.41
CA LEU A 169 -10.45 8.19 9.20
C LEU A 169 -9.07 7.88 8.58
N SER A 170 -8.60 8.78 7.73
CA SER A 170 -7.28 8.68 7.11
C SER A 170 -6.40 9.86 7.54
N PRO A 171 -5.17 9.62 8.04
CA PRO A 171 -4.26 10.69 8.43
C PRO A 171 -3.58 11.38 7.23
N PHE A 172 -3.99 11.09 5.99
CA PHE A 172 -3.40 11.69 4.79
C PHE A 172 -4.11 12.95 4.30
N VAL A 173 -4.92 13.58 5.17
CA VAL A 173 -5.54 14.89 4.92
C VAL A 173 -4.45 15.94 4.74
N ARG A 174 -4.64 16.86 3.78
CA ARG A 174 -3.59 17.80 3.37
C ARG A 174 -4.08 19.17 2.95
N ARG A 175 -5.38 19.43 3.02
CA ARG A 175 -5.94 20.74 2.64
C ARG A 175 -5.49 21.84 3.60
N HIS A 176 -5.24 21.49 4.86
CA HIS A 176 -4.79 22.41 5.91
C HIS A 176 -3.27 22.62 5.96
N ILE A 177 -2.50 21.92 5.12
CA ILE A 177 -1.04 22.03 5.11
C ILE A 177 -0.63 22.90 3.94
N ASN A 178 -0.06 24.07 4.24
CA ASN A 178 0.57 24.88 3.23
C ASN A 178 1.93 24.27 2.85
N MET A 179 2.09 23.90 1.57
CA MET A 179 3.31 23.31 1.02
C MET A 179 4.17 24.35 0.28
N LEU A 180 3.63 25.55 0.02
CA LEU A 180 4.28 26.59 -0.77
C LEU A 180 4.35 27.90 0.02
N GLY A 181 5.45 28.63 -0.11
CA GLY A 181 5.61 29.94 0.51
C GLY A 181 6.75 29.99 1.52
N ARG A 182 6.72 30.98 2.39
CA ARG A 182 7.75 31.21 3.41
C ARG A 182 7.35 30.53 4.71
N TYR A 183 8.25 29.72 5.23
CA TYR A 183 8.11 29.11 6.55
C TYR A 183 8.91 29.94 7.56
N SER A 184 8.26 30.33 8.66
CA SER A 184 8.96 30.79 9.84
C SER A 184 9.19 29.60 10.77
N PHE A 185 10.44 29.39 11.15
CA PHE A 185 10.84 28.35 12.12
C PHE A 185 10.92 28.90 13.54
N GLN A 186 10.40 30.11 13.78
CA GLN A 186 10.21 30.59 15.14
C GLN A 186 9.19 29.69 15.82
N LEU A 187 9.66 28.91 16.80
CA LEU A 187 8.77 28.08 17.60
C LEU A 187 7.92 29.01 18.46
N PRO A 188 6.58 28.96 18.36
CA PRO A 188 5.74 29.63 19.32
C PRO A 188 5.99 29.02 20.70
N ASP A 189 5.92 29.85 21.74
CA ASP A 189 6.00 29.38 23.11
C ASP A 189 4.77 28.52 23.40
N LEU A 190 4.95 27.21 23.29
CA LEU A 190 3.91 26.20 23.49
C LEU A 190 4.26 25.46 24.77
N PRO A 191 3.42 25.54 25.82
CA PRO A 191 3.70 24.92 27.12
C PRO A 191 3.52 23.39 27.11
N GLY A 192 3.99 22.70 26.05
CA GLY A 192 3.92 21.25 25.88
C GLY A 192 2.61 20.73 25.27
N GLY A 193 1.71 21.62 24.85
CA GLY A 193 0.38 21.28 24.33
C GLY A 193 0.23 21.27 22.81
N LEU A 194 -0.97 20.90 22.35
CA LEU A 194 -1.41 21.12 20.97
C LEU A 194 -1.73 22.60 20.76
N ARG A 195 -1.59 23.09 19.52
CA ARG A 195 -2.14 24.38 19.15
C ARG A 195 -3.68 24.29 19.25
N PRO A 196 -4.37 25.40 19.57
CA PRO A 196 -5.82 25.44 19.54
C PRO A 196 -6.37 24.95 18.20
N LEU A 197 -7.49 24.21 18.24
CA LEU A 197 -8.19 23.82 17.03
C LEU A 197 -8.75 25.08 16.34
N ARG A 198 -8.75 25.08 15.00
CA ARG A 198 -9.30 26.19 14.22
C ARG A 198 -10.81 26.25 14.41
N ASP A 199 -11.31 27.38 14.86
CA ASP A 199 -12.74 27.66 14.83
C ASP A 199 -13.18 27.85 13.37
N LYS A 200 -14.19 27.10 12.93
CA LYS A 200 -14.74 27.23 11.58
C LYS A 200 -15.63 28.46 11.42
N ASN A 201 -16.10 29.03 12.54
CA ASN A 201 -16.97 30.20 12.58
C ASN A 201 -16.19 31.51 12.75
N ALA A 202 -14.89 31.43 13.03
CA ALA A 202 -14.02 32.60 13.04
C ALA A 202 -13.84 33.10 11.59
N PRO A 203 -13.84 34.43 11.36
CA PRO A 203 -13.52 34.98 10.04
C PRO A 203 -12.15 34.46 9.58
N GLU A 204 -12.03 34.07 8.31
CA GLU A 204 -10.72 33.71 7.76
C GLU A 204 -9.86 34.99 7.72
N ASP A 205 -8.84 35.06 8.56
CA ASP A 205 -7.82 36.11 8.47
C ASP A 205 -7.11 36.00 7.10
N GLU A 206 -7.18 37.08 6.31
CA GLU A 206 -6.55 37.24 4.98
C GLU A 206 -5.01 37.10 5.01
#